data_AF-A0AAD5A8J8-F1
#
_entry.id   AF-A0AAD5A8J8-F1
#
_cell.length_a   1.000
_cell.length_b   1.000
_cell.length_c   1.000
_cell.angle_alpha   90.00
_cell.angle_beta   90.00
_cell.angle_gamma   90.00
#
_symmetry.space_group_name_H-M   'P 1'
#
loop_
_entity.id
_entity.type
_entity.pdbx_description
1 polymer ?
#
loop_
_entity_poly.entity_id
_entity_poly.type
_entity_poly.pdbx_seq_one_letter_code
_entity_poly.pdbx_strand_id
1 'polypeptide(L)'
;DPEDHSTRGVKIRVLTVVEDDVGTPVALATVINRAIILEEAIVLQDIPNLPDNFAYLFDLLYALNIKYPKELKYIFEFIQKIFMNL
;
A
#
# COMPACT_ATOMS: atom_id res chain seq x y z
N ASP A 1 -3.89 0.40 22.45
CA ASP A 1 -4.14 -0.70 21.50
C ASP A 1 -2.80 -1.03 20.85
N PRO A 2 -2.28 -2.27 20.90
CA PRO A 2 -0.96 -2.59 20.35
C PRO A 2 -0.79 -2.29 18.84
N GLU A 3 -1.89 -2.08 18.10
CA GLU A 3 -1.85 -1.70 16.68
C GLU A 3 -1.47 -0.22 16.44
N ASP A 4 -1.63 0.64 17.45
CA ASP A 4 -1.52 2.11 17.32
C ASP A 4 -0.06 2.62 17.33
N HIS A 5 0.91 1.73 17.55
CA HIS A 5 2.33 2.08 17.58
C HIS A 5 3.07 1.75 16.27
N SER A 6 2.51 0.92 15.40
CA SER A 6 3.22 0.44 14.21
C SER A 6 3.13 1.38 13.00
N THR A 7 2.20 2.34 13.02
CA THR A 7 1.89 3.20 11.88
C THR A 7 2.40 4.63 12.03
N ARG A 8 2.89 5.02 13.21
CA ARG A 8 3.40 6.37 13.49
C ARG A 8 4.51 6.78 12.50
N GLY A 9 4.35 7.95 11.89
CA GLY A 9 5.25 8.51 10.89
C GLY A 9 5.07 7.97 9.47
N VAL A 10 4.18 7.01 9.24
CA VAL A 10 3.92 6.43 7.92
C VAL A 10 2.87 7.26 7.18
N LYS A 11 3.29 8.01 6.17
CA LYS A 11 2.35 8.75 5.32
C LYS A 11 1.55 7.85 4.37
N ILE A 12 2.22 6.99 3.60
CA ILE A 12 1.60 6.13 2.59
C ILE A 12 2.43 4.85 2.49
N ARG A 13 1.84 3.67 2.73
CA ARG A 13 2.53 2.37 2.57
C ARG A 13 1.57 1.23 2.24
N VAL A 14 2.12 0.22 1.56
CA VAL A 14 1.52 -1.11 1.44
C VAL A 14 2.14 -2.02 2.49
N LEU A 15 1.32 -2.61 3.33
CA LEU A 15 1.72 -3.61 4.33
C LEU A 15 1.43 -5.00 3.78
N THR A 16 2.42 -5.90 3.89
CA THR A 16 2.25 -7.33 3.62
C THR A 16 2.68 -8.10 4.85
N VAL A 17 1.74 -8.84 5.44
CA VAL A 17 1.97 -9.73 6.57
C VAL A 17 2.22 -11.11 5.99
N VAL A 18 3.34 -11.73 6.38
CA VAL A 18 3.74 -13.06 5.95
C VAL A 18 3.87 -13.98 7.15
N GLU A 19 3.71 -15.28 6.92
CA GLU A 19 3.99 -16.30 7.92
C GLU A 19 5.49 -16.36 8.19
N ASP A 20 5.88 -16.22 9.46
CA ASP A 20 7.28 -16.25 9.89
C ASP A 20 7.68 -17.70 10.13
N ASP A 21 8.15 -18.35 9.06
CA ASP A 21 8.70 -19.70 9.10
C ASP A 21 10.24 -19.66 9.12
N VAL A 22 10.82 -20.39 10.06
CA VAL A 22 12.26 -20.32 10.36
C VAL A 22 13.07 -20.86 9.19
N GLY A 23 13.82 -19.98 8.54
CA GLY A 23 14.69 -20.32 7.41
C GLY A 23 14.03 -20.20 6.04
N THR A 24 12.75 -19.83 5.98
CA THR A 24 12.06 -19.54 4.73
C THR A 24 12.39 -18.12 4.26
N PRO A 25 12.93 -17.92 3.04
CA PRO A 25 13.12 -16.58 2.50
C PRO A 25 11.79 -15.85 2.37
N VAL A 26 11.76 -14.54 2.66
CA VAL A 26 10.54 -13.71 2.56
C VAL A 26 9.86 -13.82 1.18
N ALA A 27 10.64 -14.03 0.12
CA ALA A 27 10.11 -14.21 -1.24
C ALA A 27 9.29 -15.50 -1.44
N LEU A 28 9.45 -16.48 -0.54
CA LEU A 28 8.77 -17.77 -0.55
C LEU A 28 7.75 -17.92 0.61
N ALA A 29 7.66 -16.91 1.47
CA ALA A 29 6.77 -16.95 2.63
C ALA A 29 5.30 -16.84 2.22
N THR A 30 4.43 -17.55 2.94
CA THR A 30 2.98 -17.46 2.75
C THR A 30 2.49 -16.07 3.15
N VAL A 31 1.84 -15.36 2.25
CA VAL A 31 1.22 -14.06 2.56
C VAL A 31 -0.10 -14.30 3.30
N ILE A 32 -0.17 -13.79 4.53
CA ILE A 32 -1.34 -13.91 5.42
C ILE A 32 -2.30 -12.74 5.20
N ASN A 33 -1.79 -11.52 5.09
CA ASN A 33 -2.62 -10.33 4.91
C ASN A 33 -1.90 -9.25 4.10
N ARG A 34 -2.68 -8.42 3.41
CA ARG A 34 -2.23 -7.18 2.77
C ARG A 34 -3.15 -6.03 3.12
N ALA A 35 -2.54 -4.90 3.48
CA ALA A 35 -3.25 -3.70 3.85
C ALA A 35 -2.62 -2.44 3.23
N ILE A 36 -3.40 -1.37 3.15
CA ILE A 36 -2.95 -0.03 2.77
C ILE A 36 -3.03 0.86 4.01
N ILE A 37 -1.93 1.56 4.29
CA ILE A 37 -1.83 2.54 5.37
C ILE A 37 -1.70 3.92 4.75
N LEU A 38 -2.59 4.84 5.13
CA LEU A 38 -2.56 6.25 4.79
C LEU A 38 -2.62 7.09 6.06
N GLU A 39 -1.74 8.08 6.18
CA GLU A 39 -1.66 9.00 7.33
C GLU A 39 -1.79 8.27 8.68
N GLU A 40 -0.96 7.23 8.85
CA GLU A 40 -0.89 6.42 10.08
C GLU A 40 -2.13 5.54 10.37
N ALA A 41 -3.11 5.47 9.47
CA ALA A 41 -4.30 4.63 9.60
C ALA A 41 -4.36 3.53 8.54
N ILE A 42 -4.77 2.31 8.94
CA ILE A 42 -5.13 1.25 7.99
C ILE A 42 -6.47 1.62 7.35
N VAL A 43 -6.47 1.86 6.05
CA VAL A 43 -7.67 2.29 5.29
C VAL A 43 -8.30 1.15 4.49
N LEU A 44 -7.52 0.12 4.18
CA LEU A 44 -7.99 -1.06 3.46
C LEU A 44 -7.16 -2.28 3.90
N GLN A 45 -7.78 -3.44 4.02
CA GLN A 45 -7.17 -4.70 4.47
C GLN A 45 -7.70 -5.89 3.66
N ASP A 46 -7.11 -7.07 3.86
CA ASP A 46 -7.53 -8.34 3.27
C ASP A 46 -7.50 -8.32 1.72
N ILE A 47 -6.52 -7.62 1.17
CA ILE A 47 -6.39 -7.39 -0.28
C ILE A 47 -5.83 -8.66 -0.97
N PRO A 48 -6.50 -9.18 -2.01
CA PRO A 48 -6.28 -10.54 -2.52
C PRO A 48 -5.00 -10.71 -3.35
N ASN A 49 -4.45 -9.64 -3.93
CA ASN A 49 -3.16 -9.68 -4.64
C ASN A 49 -2.45 -8.31 -4.62
N LEU A 50 -1.17 -8.30 -5.02
CA LEU A 50 -0.36 -7.07 -5.06
C LEU A 50 -0.84 -6.06 -6.13
N PRO A 51 -1.21 -6.49 -7.36
CA PRO A 51 -1.81 -5.59 -8.35
C PRO A 51 -3.04 -4.83 -7.82
N ASP A 52 -3.96 -5.52 -7.16
CA ASP A 52 -5.17 -4.93 -6.59
C ASP A 52 -4.81 -3.90 -5.50
N ASN A 53 -3.82 -4.22 -4.67
CA ASN A 53 -3.32 -3.31 -3.65
C ASN A 53 -2.79 -2.01 -4.27
N PHE A 54 -2.02 -2.14 -5.35
CA PHE A 54 -1.57 -0.99 -6.12
C PHE A 54 -2.73 -0.20 -6.70
N ALA A 55 -3.70 -0.84 -7.37
CA ALA A 55 -4.87 -0.15 -7.93
C ALA A 55 -5.65 0.61 -6.86
N TYR A 56 -5.97 -0.04 -5.74
CA TYR A 56 -6.65 0.59 -4.60
C TYR A 56 -5.87 1.78 -4.03
N LEU A 57 -4.54 1.69 -3.97
CA LEU A 57 -3.73 2.82 -3.53
C LEU A 57 -3.89 4.03 -4.46
N PHE A 58 -3.87 3.83 -5.78
CA PHE A 58 -4.10 4.91 -6.74
C PHE A 58 -5.51 5.51 -6.62
N ASP A 59 -6.52 4.65 -6.53
CA ASP A 59 -7.92 5.05 -6.39
C ASP A 59 -8.13 5.87 -5.11
N LEU A 60 -7.56 5.44 -3.99
CA LEU A 60 -7.65 6.15 -2.71
C LEU A 60 -6.93 7.49 -2.74
N LEU A 61 -5.71 7.55 -3.31
CA LEU A 61 -4.97 8.81 -3.41
C LEU A 61 -5.72 9.83 -4.28
N TYR A 62 -6.36 9.36 -5.35
CA TYR A 62 -7.18 10.19 -6.21
C TYR A 62 -8.49 10.62 -5.52
N ALA A 63 -9.26 9.68 -4.98
CA ALA A 63 -10.55 9.93 -4.35
C ALA A 63 -10.44 10.83 -3.11
N LEU A 64 -9.36 10.70 -2.34
CA LEU A 64 -9.11 11.50 -1.13
C LEU A 64 -8.28 12.76 -1.43
N ASN A 65 -7.88 12.99 -2.68
CA ASN A 65 -7.04 14.13 -3.10
C ASN A 65 -5.77 14.29 -2.23
N ILE A 66 -5.16 13.17 -1.86
CA ILE A 66 -3.97 13.15 -0.99
C ILE A 66 -2.77 13.60 -1.82
N LYS A 67 -1.91 14.43 -1.22
CA LYS A 67 -0.66 14.85 -1.86
C LYS A 67 0.24 13.64 -2.09
N TYR A 68 0.51 13.35 -3.36
CA TYR A 68 1.39 12.26 -3.77
C TYR A 68 2.79 12.39 -3.15
N PRO A 69 3.39 11.27 -2.70
CA PRO A 69 4.79 11.23 -2.32
C PRO A 69 5.66 11.69 -3.49
N LYS A 70 6.63 12.57 -3.23
CA LYS A 70 7.51 13.11 -4.27
C LYS A 70 8.30 12.01 -5.01
N GLU A 71 8.63 10.94 -4.30
CA GLU A 71 9.39 9.78 -4.80
C GLU A 71 8.64 9.04 -5.92
N LEU A 72 7.30 9.07 -5.89
CA LEU A 72 6.46 8.34 -6.83
C LEU A 72 5.84 9.25 -7.90
N LYS A 73 6.20 10.55 -7.90
CA LYS A 73 5.61 11.57 -8.78
C LYS A 73 5.54 11.12 -10.26
N TYR A 74 6.62 10.55 -10.79
CA TYR A 74 6.67 10.15 -12.20
C TYR A 74 5.82 8.92 -12.51
N ILE A 75 5.68 7.99 -11.57
CA ILE A 75 4.81 6.82 -11.72
C ILE A 75 3.34 7.28 -11.71
N PHE A 76 3.00 8.24 -10.85
CA PHE A 76 1.69 8.87 -10.83
C PHE A 76 1.38 9.62 -12.13
N GLU A 77 2.29 10.48 -12.59
CA GLU A 77 2.12 11.19 -13.86
C GLU A 77 1.95 10.23 -15.04
N PHE A 78 2.71 9.14 -15.07
CA PHE A 78 2.56 8.10 -16.09
C PHE A 78 1.16 7.48 -16.03
N ILE A 79 0.68 7.09 -14.85
CA ILE A 79 -0.62 6.43 -14.72
C ILE A 79 -1.76 7.37 -15.08
N GLN A 80 -1.71 8.62 -14.61
CA GLN A 80 -2.71 9.64 -14.92
C GLN A 80 -2.78 9.91 -16.43
N LYS A 81 -1.62 10.15 -17.07
CA LYS A 81 -1.59 10.49 -18.50
C LYS A 81 -1.90 9.31 -19.41
N ILE A 82 -1.36 8.13 -19.11
CA ILE A 82 -1.42 6.98 -20.01
C ILE A 82 -2.68 6.14 -19.78
N PHE A 83 -3.06 5.88 -18.52
CA PHE A 83 -4.20 5.02 -18.22
C PHE A 83 -5.49 5.80 -17.94
N MET A 84 -5.40 6.98 -17.30
CA MET A 84 -6.60 7.77 -16.96
C MET A 84 -6.94 8.86 -17.99
N ASN A 85 -6.02 9.14 -18.93
CA ASN A 85 -6.14 10.23 -19.90
C ASN A 85 -6.44 11.60 -19.24
N LEU A 86 -5.76 11.85 -18.12
CA LEU A 86 -5.82 13.08 -17.30
C LEU A 86 -4.57 13.97 -17.47
#